data_AF-A0A962V0V3-F1
#
_entry.id   AF-A0A962V0V3-F1
#
_cell.length_a   1.000
_cell.length_b   1.000
_cell.length_c   1.000
_cell.angle_alpha   90.00
_cell.angle_beta   90.00
_cell.angle_gamma   90.00
#
_symmetry.space_group_name_H-M   'P 1'
#
loop_
_entity.id
_entity.type
_entity.pdbx_description
1 polymer ?
#
loop_
_entity_poly.entity_id
_entity_poly.type
_entity_poly.pdbx_seq_one_letter_code
_entity_poly.pdbx_strand_id
1 'polypeptide(L)'
;MIRYGLVTVLLLLTAPTSAQQAEPSATAPADSTPVPFSPEPGYACDREQQRCWKNEQPSFLMTRLQFGDDAALAVLQETPLIVDLAGEVFYPESGVSCDYSIQVCYDKLQVSRAHTGHYFNTVAAQQLDHFLALRDGTQPMFTPKRGTSCVRKSRICYDQHGPSLGLTRLFFGHADATRLIRGLLRHQAAQKKSSD
;
A
#
# COMPACT_ATOMS: atom_id res chain seq x y z
N MET A 1 -27.11 6.26 65.23
CA MET A 1 -27.34 7.50 65.99
C MET A 1 -26.24 8.49 65.63
N ILE A 2 -26.61 9.75 65.31
CA ILE A 2 -25.77 10.98 65.25
C ILE A 2 -24.93 11.16 63.97
N ARG A 3 -24.88 12.32 63.26
CA ARG A 3 -25.69 13.56 63.15
C ARG A 3 -25.27 14.24 61.84
N TYR A 4 -26.23 14.89 61.18
CA TYR A 4 -26.06 15.80 60.04
C TYR A 4 -25.24 17.05 60.44
N GLY A 5 -24.44 17.56 59.49
CA GLY A 5 -23.74 18.85 59.58
C GLY A 5 -23.86 19.61 58.26
N LEU A 6 -24.95 20.36 58.14
CA LEU A 6 -25.26 21.31 57.08
C LEU A 6 -24.31 22.52 57.20
N VAL A 7 -23.62 22.92 56.13
CA VAL A 7 -23.01 24.25 56.05
C VAL A 7 -23.51 24.95 54.80
N THR A 8 -24.36 25.95 55.06
CA THR A 8 -24.91 26.93 54.14
C THR A 8 -24.06 28.21 54.26
N VAL A 9 -23.42 28.66 53.18
CA VAL A 9 -22.93 30.06 53.04
C VAL A 9 -23.01 30.41 51.54
N LEU A 10 -24.10 31.06 51.11
CA LEU A 10 -24.32 32.50 50.99
C LEU A 10 -23.79 33.08 49.66
N LEU A 11 -24.74 33.35 48.76
CA LEU A 11 -24.59 34.09 47.51
C LEU A 11 -23.98 35.49 47.77
N LEU A 12 -23.02 35.87 46.92
CA LEU A 12 -22.77 37.27 46.60
C LEU A 12 -22.94 37.47 45.09
N LEU A 13 -23.98 38.24 44.77
CA LEU A 13 -24.29 38.79 43.46
C LEU A 13 -23.33 39.95 43.15
N THR A 14 -22.62 39.87 42.02
CA THR A 14 -22.12 41.04 41.30
C THR A 14 -22.32 40.83 39.81
N ALA A 15 -23.19 41.64 39.20
CA ALA A 15 -23.28 41.85 37.76
C ALA A 15 -22.72 43.26 37.44
N PRO A 16 -22.73 43.72 36.19
CA PRO A 16 -21.93 43.26 35.05
C PRO A 16 -21.08 44.43 34.50
N THR A 17 -19.95 44.18 33.83
CA THR A 17 -19.29 45.22 33.01
C THR A 17 -18.63 44.60 31.79
N SER A 18 -19.28 44.87 30.66
CA SER A 18 -18.75 45.21 29.34
C SER A 18 -17.24 45.07 29.12
N ALA A 19 -16.86 44.20 28.17
CA ALA A 19 -16.10 44.60 26.98
C ALA A 19 -15.89 43.38 26.10
N GLN A 20 -16.70 43.32 25.07
CA GLN A 20 -16.60 42.40 23.95
C GLN A 20 -15.39 42.83 23.12
N GLN A 21 -14.21 42.25 23.41
CA GLN A 21 -13.15 42.18 22.41
C GLN A 21 -13.42 40.91 21.61
N ALA A 22 -14.08 41.11 20.47
CA ALA A 22 -14.01 40.15 19.38
C ALA A 22 -12.53 39.99 19.03
N GLU A 23 -11.94 38.89 19.49
CA GLU A 23 -10.70 38.40 18.90
C GLU A 23 -11.00 38.20 17.41
N PRO A 24 -10.16 38.72 16.50
CA PRO A 24 -10.27 38.37 15.11
C PRO A 24 -10.13 36.85 15.03
N SER A 25 -11.23 36.18 14.67
CA SER A 25 -11.18 34.83 14.14
C SER A 25 -10.03 34.80 13.15
N ALA A 26 -8.95 34.12 13.54
CA ALA A 26 -7.90 33.77 12.61
C ALA A 26 -8.60 32.93 11.55
N THR A 27 -8.95 33.57 10.44
CA THR A 27 -9.18 32.91 9.17
C THR A 27 -7.95 32.07 8.94
N ALA A 28 -8.04 30.78 9.26
CA ALA A 28 -7.08 29.81 8.80
C ALA A 28 -6.96 30.03 7.28
N PRO A 29 -5.75 30.19 6.73
CA PRO A 29 -5.61 30.29 5.28
C PRO A 29 -6.23 29.03 4.68
N ALA A 30 -7.35 29.22 3.98
CA ALA A 30 -7.98 28.23 3.15
C ALA A 30 -7.12 28.04 1.90
N ASP A 31 -5.90 27.54 2.07
CA ASP A 31 -5.04 27.10 0.96
C ASP A 31 -3.82 26.30 1.42
N SER A 32 -3.94 25.49 2.49
CA SER A 32 -2.90 24.49 2.76
C SER A 32 -3.17 23.28 1.86
N THR A 33 -2.74 23.37 0.60
CA THR A 33 -2.58 22.16 -0.22
C THR A 33 -1.80 21.13 0.61
N PRO A 34 -2.30 19.89 0.74
CA PRO A 34 -1.62 18.87 1.50
C PRO A 34 -0.19 18.72 0.98
N VAL A 35 0.78 18.94 1.85
CA VAL A 35 2.20 18.81 1.47
C VAL A 35 2.47 17.32 1.24
N PRO A 36 2.83 16.89 0.02
CA PRO A 36 3.20 15.51 -0.20
C PRO A 36 4.44 15.16 0.63
N PHE A 37 4.44 14.01 1.29
CA PHE A 37 5.60 13.48 2.00
C PHE A 37 6.39 12.52 1.11
N SER A 38 7.70 12.42 1.33
CA SER A 38 8.58 11.54 0.56
C SER A 38 9.09 10.41 1.46
N PRO A 39 8.52 9.19 1.38
CA PRO A 39 9.00 8.07 2.21
C PRO A 39 10.35 7.54 1.74
N GLU A 40 10.65 7.66 0.43
CA GLU A 40 11.88 7.20 -0.21
C GLU A 40 12.27 8.15 -1.35
N PRO A 41 13.56 8.22 -1.74
CA PRO A 41 14.00 9.03 -2.87
C PRO A 41 13.22 8.74 -4.15
N GLY A 42 12.71 9.79 -4.79
CA GLY A 42 11.93 9.69 -6.02
C GLY A 42 10.44 9.45 -5.82
N TYR A 43 9.97 9.33 -4.57
CA TYR A 43 8.55 9.22 -4.24
C TYR A 43 7.97 10.49 -3.67
N ALA A 44 6.72 10.75 -4.01
CA ALA A 44 5.86 11.71 -3.35
C ALA A 44 4.56 11.00 -2.95
N CYS A 45 4.06 11.22 -1.75
CA CYS A 45 2.84 10.63 -1.23
C CYS A 45 1.94 11.70 -0.63
N ASP A 46 0.67 11.67 -0.97
CA ASP A 46 -0.37 12.56 -0.44
C ASP A 46 -1.23 11.77 0.55
N ARG A 47 -1.33 12.29 1.78
CA ARG A 47 -2.11 11.65 2.86
C ARG A 47 -3.61 11.80 2.68
N GLU A 48 -4.07 12.91 2.10
CA GLU A 48 -5.48 13.18 1.86
C GLU A 48 -5.99 12.30 0.71
N GLN A 49 -5.23 12.23 -0.38
CA GLN A 49 -5.53 11.35 -1.51
C GLN A 49 -5.20 9.88 -1.24
N GLN A 50 -4.50 9.59 -0.14
CA GLN A 50 -3.97 8.27 0.19
C GLN A 50 -3.26 7.64 -1.01
N ARG A 51 -2.37 8.38 -1.65
CA ARG A 51 -1.74 7.98 -2.91
C ARG A 51 -0.27 8.34 -2.95
N CYS A 52 0.51 7.50 -3.62
CA CYS A 52 1.91 7.75 -3.87
C CYS A 52 2.22 7.73 -5.36
N TRP A 53 3.23 8.50 -5.77
CA TRP A 53 3.78 8.59 -7.11
C TRP A 53 5.29 8.38 -7.08
N LYS A 54 5.83 7.81 -8.16
CA LYS A 54 7.27 7.81 -8.45
C LYS A 54 7.48 8.47 -9.80
N ASN A 55 8.25 9.54 -9.86
CA ASN A 55 8.45 10.31 -11.10
C ASN A 55 7.11 10.64 -11.80
N GLU A 56 6.14 11.17 -11.04
CA GLU A 56 4.79 11.56 -11.50
C GLU A 56 3.86 10.42 -11.95
N GLN A 57 4.32 9.16 -11.94
CA GLN A 57 3.47 8.00 -12.23
C GLN A 57 2.89 7.43 -10.93
N PRO A 58 1.59 7.07 -10.89
CA PRO A 58 1.00 6.43 -9.73
C PRO A 58 1.75 5.14 -9.33
N SER A 59 2.17 5.03 -8.08
CA SER A 59 2.85 3.85 -7.54
C SER A 59 1.87 3.03 -6.70
N PHE A 60 1.43 1.90 -7.23
CA PHE A 60 0.62 0.92 -6.50
C PHE A 60 1.35 0.44 -5.23
N LEU A 61 2.63 0.06 -5.35
CA LEU A 61 3.40 -0.49 -4.24
C LEU A 61 3.56 0.54 -3.13
N MET A 62 4.02 1.75 -3.46
CA MET A 62 4.25 2.76 -2.43
C MET A 62 2.92 3.18 -1.80
N THR A 63 1.84 3.27 -2.57
CA THR A 63 0.49 3.52 -2.04
C THR A 63 0.09 2.42 -1.05
N ARG A 64 0.34 1.15 -1.38
CA ARG A 64 0.07 0.00 -0.50
C ARG A 64 0.88 0.03 0.79
N LEU A 65 2.16 0.36 0.70
CA LEU A 65 3.07 0.42 1.84
C LEU A 65 2.67 1.54 2.82
N GLN A 66 2.24 2.70 2.30
CA GLN A 66 1.91 3.86 3.12
C GLN A 66 0.45 3.89 3.60
N PHE A 67 -0.49 3.40 2.79
CA PHE A 67 -1.93 3.59 3.01
C PHE A 67 -2.74 2.28 2.99
N GLY A 68 -2.11 1.15 2.69
CA GLY A 68 -2.76 -0.16 2.65
C GLY A 68 -3.39 -0.52 1.31
N ASP A 69 -4.00 -1.71 1.26
CA ASP A 69 -4.49 -2.31 0.03
C ASP A 69 -5.61 -1.52 -0.65
N ASP A 70 -6.52 -0.93 0.14
CA ASP A 70 -7.69 -0.25 -0.44
C ASP A 70 -7.29 0.96 -1.29
N ALA A 71 -6.41 1.79 -0.73
CA ALA A 71 -5.80 2.91 -1.40
C ALA A 71 -5.00 2.46 -2.64
N ALA A 72 -4.22 1.38 -2.52
CA ALA A 72 -3.43 0.85 -3.62
C ALA A 72 -4.30 0.35 -4.78
N LEU A 73 -5.40 -0.33 -4.48
CA LEU A 73 -6.31 -0.82 -5.52
C LEU A 73 -7.06 0.31 -6.23
N ALA A 74 -7.32 1.45 -5.57
CA ALA A 74 -7.88 2.63 -6.23
C ALA A 74 -6.94 3.15 -7.35
N VAL A 75 -5.61 3.04 -7.16
CA VAL A 75 -4.63 3.37 -8.22
C VAL A 75 -4.82 2.50 -9.47
N LEU A 76 -5.23 1.24 -9.31
CA LEU A 76 -5.47 0.33 -10.45
C LEU A 76 -6.72 0.68 -11.27
N GLN A 77 -7.67 1.44 -10.70
CA GLN A 77 -8.91 1.81 -11.39
C GLN A 77 -8.72 3.00 -12.34
N GLU A 78 -7.76 3.87 -12.06
CA GLU A 78 -7.55 5.13 -12.78
C GLU A 78 -6.42 5.05 -13.81
N THR A 79 -5.63 3.99 -13.77
CA THR A 79 -4.53 3.80 -14.71
C THR A 79 -5.00 2.83 -15.81
N PRO A 80 -4.91 3.18 -17.11
CA PRO A 80 -5.20 2.22 -18.17
C PRO A 80 -4.35 0.98 -17.94
N LEU A 81 -4.95 -0.21 -18.15
CA LEU A 81 -4.41 -1.56 -17.93
C LEU A 81 -3.03 -1.87 -18.57
N ILE A 82 -2.32 -0.87 -19.10
CA ILE A 82 -0.87 -0.87 -19.36
C ILE A 82 -0.06 -0.75 -18.04
N VAL A 83 -0.68 -0.92 -16.88
CA VAL A 83 0.07 -1.09 -15.64
C VAL A 83 0.62 -2.50 -15.63
N ASP A 84 1.93 -2.61 -15.63
CA ASP A 84 2.61 -3.82 -15.24
C ASP A 84 2.21 -4.12 -13.79
N LEU A 85 1.22 -5.01 -13.67
CA LEU A 85 0.36 -5.28 -12.53
C LEU A 85 1.07 -5.97 -11.34
N ALA A 86 2.37 -5.72 -11.16
CA ALA A 86 3.19 -6.28 -10.11
C ALA A 86 4.17 -5.19 -9.64
N GLY A 87 3.88 -4.53 -8.53
CA GLY A 87 4.74 -3.56 -7.82
C GLY A 87 5.98 -3.04 -8.57
N GLU A 88 5.96 -1.76 -8.96
CA GLU A 88 7.14 -1.06 -9.51
C GLU A 88 7.95 -1.90 -10.49
N VAL A 89 7.30 -2.40 -11.53
CA VAL A 89 8.04 -2.90 -12.66
C VAL A 89 8.70 -1.71 -13.34
N PHE A 90 10.03 -1.66 -13.32
CA PHE A 90 10.79 -0.73 -14.14
C PHE A 90 11.34 -1.46 -15.37
N TYR A 91 11.55 -0.71 -16.45
CA TYR A 91 12.05 -1.24 -17.71
C TYR A 91 13.42 -0.64 -17.99
N PRO A 92 14.50 -1.27 -17.51
CA PRO A 92 15.84 -0.69 -17.66
C PRO A 92 16.33 -0.73 -19.11
N GLU A 93 15.78 -1.64 -19.92
CA GLU A 93 16.10 -1.80 -21.34
C GLU A 93 14.92 -2.45 -22.08
N SER A 94 14.94 -2.40 -23.41
CA SER A 94 13.87 -2.96 -24.24
C SER A 94 13.71 -4.46 -24.01
N GLY A 95 12.49 -4.90 -23.70
CA GLY A 95 12.16 -6.31 -23.48
C GLY A 95 12.45 -6.83 -22.07
N VAL A 96 13.07 -6.02 -21.21
CA VAL A 96 13.37 -6.38 -19.81
C VAL A 96 12.45 -5.59 -18.88
N SER A 97 11.88 -6.29 -17.92
CA SER A 97 11.04 -5.68 -16.89
C SER A 97 11.45 -6.19 -15.51
N CYS A 98 11.58 -5.32 -14.52
CA CYS A 98 12.12 -5.66 -13.20
C CYS A 98 11.17 -5.23 -12.10
N ASP A 99 10.63 -6.20 -11.35
CA ASP A 99 9.74 -5.97 -10.21
C ASP A 99 10.58 -5.62 -8.97
N TYR A 100 10.52 -4.36 -8.56
CA TYR A 100 11.27 -3.85 -7.41
C TYR A 100 10.82 -4.49 -6.09
N SER A 101 9.53 -4.86 -5.97
CA SER A 101 8.94 -5.36 -4.72
C SER A 101 9.49 -6.74 -4.31
N ILE A 102 9.85 -7.56 -5.30
CA ILE A 102 10.44 -8.89 -5.09
C ILE A 102 11.88 -8.98 -5.57
N GLN A 103 12.44 -7.90 -6.10
CA GLN A 103 13.79 -7.83 -6.68
C GLN A 103 14.05 -8.92 -7.72
N VAL A 104 13.13 -9.07 -8.68
CA VAL A 104 13.23 -10.06 -9.76
C VAL A 104 13.01 -9.38 -11.10
N CYS A 105 13.91 -9.66 -12.04
CA CYS A 105 13.76 -9.23 -13.43
C CYS A 105 13.22 -10.34 -14.32
N TYR A 106 12.58 -9.92 -15.40
CA TYR A 106 11.96 -10.73 -16.43
C TYR A 106 12.50 -10.30 -17.80
N ASP A 107 12.76 -11.27 -18.68
CA ASP A 107 13.03 -11.08 -20.11
C ASP A 107 12.11 -12.03 -20.88
N LYS A 108 11.47 -11.55 -21.96
CA LYS A 108 10.49 -12.32 -22.75
C LYS A 108 9.42 -13.01 -21.89
N LEU A 109 8.94 -12.30 -20.86
CA LEU A 109 7.97 -12.79 -19.87
C LEU A 109 8.44 -13.96 -18.98
N GLN A 110 9.72 -14.32 -19.05
CA GLN A 110 10.35 -15.33 -18.20
C GLN A 110 11.23 -14.67 -17.15
N VAL A 111 11.32 -15.25 -15.97
CA VAL A 111 12.28 -14.83 -14.94
C VAL A 111 13.71 -14.89 -15.47
N SER A 112 14.48 -13.81 -15.31
CA SER A 112 15.87 -13.72 -15.76
C SER A 112 16.80 -13.56 -14.57
N ARG A 113 17.56 -14.62 -14.30
CA ARG A 113 18.62 -14.61 -13.28
C ARG A 113 19.72 -13.61 -13.60
N ALA A 114 20.10 -13.50 -14.86
CA ALA A 114 21.14 -12.58 -15.31
C ALA A 114 20.75 -11.11 -15.07
N HIS A 115 19.56 -10.69 -15.53
CA HIS A 115 19.09 -9.33 -15.30
C HIS A 115 18.82 -9.06 -13.82
N THR A 116 18.30 -10.05 -13.07
CA THR A 116 18.12 -9.92 -11.62
C THR A 116 19.45 -9.63 -10.91
N GLY A 117 20.51 -10.35 -11.28
CA GLY A 117 21.86 -10.13 -10.76
C GLY A 117 22.44 -8.77 -11.14
N HIS A 118 22.17 -8.33 -12.37
CA HIS A 118 22.69 -7.07 -12.91
C HIS A 118 22.02 -5.84 -12.27
N TYR A 119 20.69 -5.83 -12.18
CA TYR A 119 19.94 -4.64 -11.75
C TYR A 119 19.69 -4.56 -10.24
N PHE A 120 19.67 -5.70 -9.53
CA PHE A 120 19.52 -5.69 -8.08
C PHE A 120 20.84 -5.98 -7.37
N ASN A 121 21.38 -7.20 -7.54
CA ASN A 121 22.70 -7.65 -7.10
C ASN A 121 22.77 -9.20 -7.15
N THR A 122 23.95 -9.75 -6.87
CA THR A 122 24.18 -11.20 -6.79
C THR A 122 23.36 -11.92 -5.70
N VAL A 123 23.04 -11.24 -4.60
CA VAL A 123 22.21 -11.80 -3.51
C VAL A 123 20.77 -11.99 -3.98
N ALA A 124 20.20 -11.01 -4.69
CA ALA A 124 18.88 -11.13 -5.29
C ALA A 124 18.82 -12.27 -6.32
N ALA A 125 19.87 -12.45 -7.12
CA ALA A 125 19.95 -13.58 -8.06
C ALA A 125 20.01 -14.95 -7.35
N GLN A 126 20.75 -15.06 -6.24
CA GLN A 126 20.76 -16.27 -5.40
C GLN A 126 19.40 -16.52 -4.75
N GLN A 127 18.73 -15.46 -4.30
CA GLN A 127 17.40 -15.54 -3.72
C GLN A 127 16.37 -16.00 -4.76
N LEU A 128 16.50 -15.56 -6.01
CA LEU A 128 15.70 -16.07 -7.12
C LEU A 128 15.88 -17.58 -7.30
N ASP A 129 17.12 -18.10 -7.25
CA ASP A 129 17.38 -19.54 -7.33
C ASP A 129 16.60 -20.31 -6.24
N HIS A 130 16.57 -19.78 -5.02
CA HIS A 130 15.78 -20.34 -3.92
C HIS A 130 14.28 -20.31 -4.20
N PHE A 131 13.75 -19.19 -4.70
CA PHE A 131 12.34 -19.06 -5.05
C PHE A 131 11.94 -20.03 -6.16
N LEU A 132 12.78 -20.24 -7.17
CA LEU A 132 12.51 -21.18 -8.24
C LEU A 132 12.40 -22.62 -7.72
N ALA A 133 13.26 -23.02 -6.78
CA ALA A 133 13.16 -24.34 -6.16
C ALA A 133 11.83 -24.53 -5.39
N LEU A 134 11.33 -23.49 -4.72
CA LEU A 134 10.05 -23.55 -4.02
C LEU A 134 8.85 -23.62 -4.97
N ARG A 135 8.97 -23.10 -6.19
CA ARG A 135 7.89 -23.12 -7.18
C ARG A 135 7.46 -24.55 -7.53
N ASP A 136 8.42 -25.47 -7.57
CA ASP A 136 8.21 -26.85 -8.02
C ASP A 136 7.81 -27.80 -6.87
N GLY A 137 7.72 -27.32 -5.62
CA GLY A 137 7.35 -28.13 -4.46
C GLY A 137 5.88 -28.56 -4.46
N THR A 138 5.55 -29.66 -3.78
CA THR A 138 4.18 -30.22 -3.74
C THR A 138 3.35 -29.78 -2.54
N GLN A 139 3.95 -29.04 -1.59
CA GLN A 139 3.25 -28.60 -0.38
C GLN A 139 2.04 -27.70 -0.73
N PRO A 140 0.87 -27.89 -0.11
CA PRO A 140 -0.32 -27.08 -0.38
C PRO A 140 -0.14 -25.58 -0.11
N MET A 141 0.72 -25.26 0.86
CA MET A 141 1.12 -23.91 1.25
C MET A 141 2.62 -23.90 1.50
N PHE A 142 3.30 -22.82 1.15
CA PHE A 142 4.73 -22.65 1.38
C PHE A 142 5.07 -21.19 1.73
N THR A 143 6.23 -20.99 2.34
CA THR A 143 6.67 -19.70 2.91
C THR A 143 7.99 -19.30 2.27
N PRO A 144 7.99 -18.45 1.21
CA PRO A 144 9.21 -18.05 0.51
C PRO A 144 10.21 -17.26 1.36
N LYS A 145 9.69 -16.42 2.26
CA LYS A 145 10.48 -15.64 3.22
C LYS A 145 9.63 -15.39 4.46
N ARG A 146 10.26 -14.91 5.54
CA ARG A 146 9.53 -14.53 6.76
C ARG A 146 8.43 -13.53 6.41
N GLY A 147 7.23 -13.75 6.94
CA GLY A 147 6.08 -12.85 6.75
C GLY A 147 5.39 -13.00 5.39
N THR A 148 5.75 -14.00 4.57
CA THR A 148 5.03 -14.29 3.32
C THR A 148 4.47 -15.71 3.32
N SER A 149 3.39 -15.92 2.59
CA SER A 149 2.82 -17.25 2.41
C SER A 149 2.18 -17.39 1.07
N CYS A 150 2.31 -18.56 0.44
CA CYS A 150 1.74 -18.84 -0.86
C CYS A 150 0.89 -20.10 -0.78
N VAL A 151 -0.35 -20.02 -1.25
CA VAL A 151 -1.33 -21.11 -1.21
C VAL A 151 -1.54 -21.64 -2.62
N ARG A 152 -1.20 -22.91 -2.86
CA ARG A 152 -1.28 -23.52 -4.19
C ARG A 152 -2.69 -23.70 -4.69
N LYS A 153 -3.63 -24.03 -3.80
CA LYS A 153 -5.05 -24.24 -4.16
C LYS A 153 -5.67 -22.97 -4.73
N SER A 154 -5.45 -21.82 -4.09
CA SER A 154 -5.94 -20.53 -4.56
C SER A 154 -5.02 -19.87 -5.60
N ARG A 155 -3.76 -20.33 -5.69
CA ARG A 155 -2.69 -19.74 -6.51
C ARG A 155 -2.48 -18.26 -6.19
N ILE A 156 -2.47 -17.94 -4.90
CA ILE A 156 -2.28 -16.57 -4.38
C ILE A 156 -1.17 -16.60 -3.34
N CYS A 157 -0.28 -15.62 -3.41
CA CYS A 157 0.67 -15.31 -2.36
C CYS A 157 0.23 -14.09 -1.55
N TYR A 158 0.63 -14.06 -0.29
CA TYR A 158 0.33 -13.04 0.69
C TYR A 158 1.63 -12.57 1.34
N ASP A 159 1.66 -11.30 1.70
CA ASP A 159 2.68 -10.69 2.57
C ASP A 159 1.98 -9.96 3.73
N GLN A 160 2.75 -9.22 4.53
CA GLN A 160 2.24 -8.45 5.68
C GLN A 160 1.18 -7.39 5.33
N HIS A 161 1.10 -7.02 4.04
CA HIS A 161 0.12 -6.08 3.53
C HIS A 161 -1.00 -6.80 2.78
N GLY A 162 -1.24 -8.10 2.95
CA GLY A 162 -2.31 -8.82 2.25
C GLY A 162 -1.86 -9.53 0.95
N PRO A 163 -2.77 -9.75 -0.03
CA PRO A 163 -2.45 -10.44 -1.27
C PRO A 163 -1.36 -9.73 -2.07
N SER A 164 -0.29 -10.46 -2.40
CA SER A 164 0.91 -9.94 -3.03
C SER A 164 0.95 -10.28 -4.52
N LEU A 165 0.87 -9.25 -5.37
CA LEU A 165 0.86 -9.41 -6.82
C LEU A 165 2.20 -9.90 -7.36
N GLY A 166 3.32 -9.30 -6.91
CA GLY A 166 4.67 -9.69 -7.32
C GLY A 166 4.97 -11.14 -6.95
N LEU A 167 4.70 -11.54 -5.69
CA LEU A 167 4.88 -12.93 -5.27
C LEU A 167 3.95 -13.89 -6.04
N THR A 168 2.70 -13.51 -6.28
CA THR A 168 1.76 -14.33 -7.06
C THR A 168 2.26 -14.51 -8.50
N ARG A 169 2.78 -13.45 -9.13
CA ARG A 169 3.39 -13.52 -10.47
C ARG A 169 4.62 -14.41 -10.47
N LEU A 170 5.49 -14.28 -9.47
CA LEU A 170 6.72 -15.06 -9.36
C LEU A 170 6.44 -16.57 -9.23
N PHE A 171 5.53 -16.94 -8.34
CA PHE A 171 5.29 -18.35 -7.99
C PHE A 171 4.22 -19.03 -8.83
N PHE A 172 3.23 -18.30 -9.32
CA PHE A 172 2.11 -18.87 -10.05
C PHE A 172 2.01 -18.35 -11.49
N GLY A 173 2.66 -17.23 -11.81
CA GLY A 173 2.73 -16.70 -13.17
C GLY A 173 1.80 -15.52 -13.41
N HIS A 174 1.97 -14.89 -14.57
CA HIS A 174 1.25 -13.68 -14.95
C HIS A 174 -0.28 -13.85 -14.96
N ALA A 175 -0.78 -14.99 -15.44
CA ALA A 175 -2.22 -15.25 -15.51
C ALA A 175 -2.88 -15.25 -14.12
N ASP A 176 -2.20 -15.81 -13.11
CA ASP A 176 -2.70 -15.86 -11.74
C ASP A 176 -2.66 -14.49 -11.06
N ALA A 177 -1.60 -13.72 -11.27
CA ALA A 177 -1.53 -12.33 -10.82
C ALA A 177 -2.68 -11.50 -11.41
N THR A 178 -2.89 -11.59 -12.72
CA THR A 178 -4.00 -10.91 -13.41
C THR A 178 -5.37 -11.34 -12.86
N ARG A 179 -5.55 -12.63 -12.54
CA ARG A 179 -6.79 -13.11 -11.90
C ARG A 179 -6.97 -12.55 -10.50
N LEU A 180 -5.90 -12.44 -9.71
CA LEU A 180 -5.93 -11.84 -8.38
C LEU A 180 -6.42 -10.39 -8.46
N ILE A 181 -5.87 -9.56 -9.35
CA ILE A 181 -6.32 -8.17 -9.52
C ILE A 181 -7.80 -8.06 -9.86
N ARG A 182 -8.27 -8.85 -10.84
CA ARG A 182 -9.69 -8.88 -11.18
C ARG A 182 -10.56 -9.33 -10.01
N GLY A 183 -10.05 -10.20 -9.14
CA GLY A 183 -10.70 -10.58 -7.89
C GLY A 183 -10.81 -9.40 -6.93
N LEU A 184 -9.68 -8.75 -6.64
CA LEU A 184 -9.59 -7.62 -5.72
C LEU A 184 -10.50 -6.46 -6.13
N LEU A 185 -10.47 -6.06 -7.41
CA LEU A 185 -11.32 -4.99 -7.94
C LEU A 185 -12.82 -5.32 -7.80
N ARG A 186 -13.22 -6.58 -8.00
CA ARG A 186 -14.61 -7.01 -7.81
C ARG A 186 -15.02 -6.96 -6.33
N HIS A 187 -14.14 -7.37 -5.42
CA HIS A 187 -14.41 -7.30 -3.98
C HIS A 187 -14.59 -5.87 -3.51
N GLN A 188 -13.73 -4.95 -3.96
CA GLN A 188 -13.89 -3.53 -3.62
C GLN A 188 -15.20 -2.93 -4.16
N ALA A 189 -15.55 -3.22 -5.41
CA ALA A 189 -16.80 -2.76 -5.99
C ALA A 189 -18.02 -3.26 -5.19
N ALA A 190 -17.97 -4.50 -4.70
CA ALA A 190 -19.03 -5.06 -3.86
C ALA A 190 -19.11 -4.38 -2.47
N GLN A 191 -17.98 -4.06 -1.85
CA GLN A 191 -17.93 -3.37 -0.55
C GLN A 191 -18.42 -1.92 -0.62
N LYS A 192 -18.13 -1.22 -1.72
CA LYS A 192 -18.66 0.13 -1.95
C LYS A 192 -20.19 0.11 -2.01
N LYS A 193 -20.76 -0.84 -2.76
CA LYS A 193 -22.21 -1.00 -2.90
C LYS A 193 -22.95 -1.36 -1.60
N SER A 194 -22.28 -1.98 -0.62
CA SER A 194 -22.90 -2.29 0.68
C SER A 194 -22.86 -1.14 1.68
N SER A 195 -22.17 -0.04 1.35
CA SER A 195 -21.99 1.11 2.23
C SER A 195 -22.86 2.32 1.81
N ASP A 196 -23.53 2.22 0.66
CA ASP A 196 -24.52 3.17 0.13
C ASP A 196 -25.95 2.67 0.41
#